data_AF-A0A7W1VAN2-F1
#
_entry.id   AF-A0A7W1VAN2-F1
#
_cell.length_a   1.000
_cell.length_b   1.000
_cell.length_c   1.000
_cell.angle_alpha   90.00
_cell.angle_beta   90.00
_cell.angle_gamma   90.00
#
_symmetry.space_group_name_H-M   'P 1'
#
loop_
_entity.id
_entity.type
_entity.pdbx_description
1 polymer ?
#
loop_
_entity_poly.entity_id
_entity_poly.type
_entity_poly.pdbx_seq_one_letter_code
_entity_poly.pdbx_strand_id
1 'polypeptide(L)'
;MSWIIKVILTNLLMSIVLVGSCFAQEDLLSRVPQLQENARESALGPPICGIRVIELDTSRGKIRVTIQLSQPPVFENKISVTDLLTLLKARIESNRTGKENQMSGEVGDLMQIIFSVLRKSKDPDVIPVIGQLLDDRSERIVFLSSGALQVIAKSSKELQFEVEKVIFPKTAIELYKKRAIELPEWAKIKEDS
;
A
#
# COMPACT_ATOMS: atom_id res chain seq x y z
N MET A 1 -12.51 0.11 38.34
CA MET A 1 -11.55 0.89 37.52
C MET A 1 -12.36 1.93 36.75
N SER A 2 -12.12 3.22 37.00
CA SER A 2 -12.93 4.32 36.44
C SER A 2 -12.86 4.34 34.91
N TRP A 3 -14.00 4.58 34.24
CA TRP A 3 -14.12 4.67 32.78
C TRP A 3 -13.12 5.67 32.17
N ILE A 4 -12.81 6.73 32.92
CA ILE A 4 -11.80 7.75 32.57
C ILE A 4 -10.40 7.14 32.45
N ILE A 5 -10.02 6.23 33.35
CA ILE A 5 -8.71 5.58 33.34
C ILE A 5 -8.58 4.67 32.11
N LYS A 6 -9.65 3.96 31.72
CA LYS A 6 -9.67 3.16 30.48
C LYS A 6 -9.51 4.03 29.23
N VAL A 7 -10.19 5.17 29.15
CA VAL A 7 -10.08 6.09 28.00
C VAL A 7 -8.67 6.69 27.90
N ILE A 8 -8.08 7.09 29.03
CA ILE A 8 -6.71 7.62 29.06
C ILE A 8 -5.69 6.55 28.66
N LEU A 9 -5.80 5.34 29.20
CA LEU A 9 -4.87 4.25 28.87
C LEU A 9 -4.97 3.85 27.40
N THR A 10 -6.18 3.84 26.83
CA THR A 10 -6.42 3.49 25.43
C THR A 10 -5.84 4.56 24.48
N ASN A 11 -6.00 5.85 24.82
CA ASN A 11 -5.39 6.96 24.08
C ASN A 11 -3.85 6.98 24.21
N LEU A 12 -3.32 6.63 25.38
CA LEU A 12 -1.88 6.51 25.62
C LEU A 12 -1.27 5.36 24.83
N LEU A 13 -1.93 4.18 24.80
CA LEU A 13 -1.53 3.02 23.99
C LEU A 13 -1.61 3.31 22.48
N MET A 14 -2.66 3.99 22.00
CA MET A 14 -2.73 4.48 20.61
C MET A 14 -1.57 5.41 20.27
N SER A 15 -1.21 6.32 21.17
CA SER A 15 -0.10 7.25 20.98
C SER A 15 1.26 6.54 20.96
N ILE A 16 1.47 5.53 21.82
CA ILE A 16 2.70 4.73 21.87
C ILE A 16 2.88 3.87 20.61
N VAL A 17 1.79 3.30 20.07
CA VAL A 17 1.82 2.54 18.80
C VAL A 17 2.12 3.47 17.60
N LEU A 18 1.62 4.70 17.63
CA LEU A 18 1.93 5.71 16.61
C LEU A 18 3.39 6.18 16.66
N VAL A 19 3.98 6.32 17.85
CA VAL A 19 5.38 6.76 18.03
C VAL A 19 6.38 5.66 17.61
N GLY A 20 6.11 4.38 17.93
CA GLY A 20 7.00 3.28 17.55
C GLY A 20 7.18 3.09 16.04
N SER A 21 6.21 3.54 15.25
CA SER A 21 6.25 3.44 13.78
C SER A 21 7.13 4.52 13.14
N CYS A 22 7.25 5.71 13.74
CA CYS A 22 8.11 6.78 13.21
C CYS A 22 9.61 6.52 13.53
N PHE A 23 9.94 5.87 14.66
CA PHE A 23 11.34 5.54 15.01
C PHE A 23 11.99 4.49 14.09
N ALA A 24 11.23 3.46 13.68
CA ALA A 24 11.71 2.46 12.71
C ALA A 24 12.04 3.06 11.33
N GLN A 25 11.73 4.34 11.13
CA GLN A 25 11.75 4.98 9.84
C GLN A 25 12.74 6.15 9.74
N GLU A 26 13.11 6.76 10.86
CA GLU A 26 14.36 7.52 10.92
C GLU A 26 15.55 6.59 10.56
N ASP A 27 15.47 5.33 11.00
CA ASP A 27 16.39 4.25 10.61
C ASP A 27 16.30 3.94 9.10
N LEU A 28 15.10 3.87 8.50
CA LEU A 28 14.94 3.66 7.05
C LEU A 28 15.43 4.85 6.21
N LEU A 29 15.04 6.08 6.57
CA LEU A 29 15.43 7.30 5.84
C LEU A 29 16.92 7.59 5.98
N SER A 30 17.53 7.26 7.12
CA SER A 30 18.99 7.39 7.32
C SER A 30 19.80 6.40 6.47
N ARG A 31 19.20 5.27 6.07
CA ARG A 31 19.83 4.26 5.20
C ARG A 31 19.62 4.52 3.71
N VAL A 32 18.60 5.31 3.33
CA VAL A 32 18.34 5.71 1.94
C VAL A 32 18.28 7.23 1.77
N PRO A 33 19.43 7.92 1.61
CA PRO A 33 19.51 9.39 1.55
C PRO A 33 18.64 10.03 0.46
N GLN A 34 18.43 9.33 -0.66
CA GLN A 34 17.56 9.81 -1.74
C GLN A 34 16.09 9.92 -1.30
N LEU A 35 15.61 8.99 -0.47
CA LEU A 35 14.24 9.06 0.07
C LEU A 35 14.11 10.19 1.09
N GLN A 36 15.18 10.47 1.83
CA GLN A 36 15.23 11.57 2.78
C GLN A 36 15.15 12.94 2.10
N GLU A 37 15.88 13.15 0.99
CA GLU A 37 15.79 14.42 0.24
C GLU A 37 14.42 14.57 -0.41
N ASN A 38 13.90 13.53 -1.07
CA ASN A 38 12.56 13.56 -1.67
C ASN A 38 11.46 13.86 -0.63
N ALA A 39 11.58 13.29 0.58
CA ALA A 39 10.64 13.56 1.67
C ALA A 39 10.76 15.01 2.19
N ARG A 40 11.98 15.56 2.22
CA ARG A 40 12.25 16.94 2.66
C ARG A 40 11.71 17.96 1.66
N GLU A 41 11.94 17.73 0.37
CA GLU A 41 11.39 18.55 -0.73
C GLU A 41 9.86 18.52 -0.72
N SER A 42 9.27 17.32 -0.56
CA SER A 42 7.81 17.12 -0.56
C SER A 42 7.11 17.74 0.67
N ALA A 43 7.76 17.76 1.83
CA ALA A 43 7.17 18.23 3.07
C ALA A 43 7.40 19.72 3.35
N LEU A 44 8.21 20.44 2.55
CA LEU A 44 8.67 21.81 2.81
C LEU A 44 9.16 22.00 4.26
N GLY A 45 9.81 20.99 4.84
CA GLY A 45 10.11 20.95 6.27
C GLY A 45 10.51 19.56 6.77
N PRO A 46 10.73 19.40 8.09
CA PRO A 46 11.07 18.11 8.66
C PRO A 46 9.97 17.08 8.42
N PRO A 47 10.31 15.78 8.32
CA PRO A 47 9.36 14.70 8.11
C PRO A 47 8.26 14.68 9.19
N ILE A 48 6.98 14.90 8.81
CA ILE A 48 5.83 14.85 9.74
C ILE A 48 4.96 13.63 9.43
N CYS A 49 4.79 12.75 10.42
CA CYS A 49 3.82 11.64 10.41
C CYS A 49 2.39 12.19 10.63
N GLY A 50 1.36 11.68 9.92
CA GLY A 50 -0.02 12.13 10.16
C GLY A 50 -1.04 11.89 9.04
N ILE A 51 -2.23 12.46 9.22
CA ILE A 51 -3.28 12.51 8.19
C ILE A 51 -2.82 13.47 7.08
N ARG A 52 -2.76 12.99 5.85
CA ARG A 52 -2.49 13.80 4.66
C ARG A 52 -3.64 13.67 3.68
N VAL A 53 -3.89 14.78 2.97
CA VAL A 53 -4.74 14.78 1.78
C VAL A 53 -3.82 14.89 0.58
N ILE A 54 -3.87 13.89 -0.29
CA ILE A 54 -3.13 13.85 -1.55
C ILE A 54 -4.11 14.08 -2.70
N GLU A 55 -3.77 14.95 -3.64
CA GLU A 55 -4.44 15.04 -4.94
C GLU A 55 -3.87 13.97 -5.87
N LEU A 56 -4.72 13.06 -6.33
CA LEU A 56 -4.34 12.05 -7.32
C LEU A 56 -4.88 12.44 -8.68
N ASP A 57 -4.00 12.40 -9.66
CA ASP A 57 -4.37 12.45 -11.07
C ASP A 57 -4.64 11.02 -11.56
N THR A 58 -5.88 10.75 -11.98
CA THR A 58 -6.33 9.42 -12.42
C THR A 58 -6.81 9.47 -13.86
N SER A 59 -6.96 8.32 -14.51
CA SER A 59 -7.60 8.22 -15.83
C SER A 59 -9.02 8.79 -15.86
N ARG A 60 -9.69 8.87 -14.70
CA ARG A 60 -11.06 9.38 -14.52
C ARG A 60 -11.11 10.83 -14.02
N GLY A 61 -9.96 11.51 -13.99
CA GLY A 61 -9.82 12.87 -13.48
C GLY A 61 -9.25 12.92 -12.06
N LYS A 62 -9.29 14.12 -11.47
CA LYS A 62 -8.63 14.38 -10.19
C LYS A 62 -9.49 14.00 -9.00
N ILE A 63 -8.87 13.38 -8.00
CA ILE A 63 -9.53 13.06 -6.73
C ILE A 63 -8.64 13.43 -5.55
N ARG A 64 -9.28 13.67 -4.40
CA ARG A 64 -8.57 13.88 -3.14
C ARG A 64 -8.69 12.64 -2.28
N VAL A 65 -7.54 12.14 -1.83
CA VAL A 65 -7.46 10.95 -1.00
C VAL A 65 -6.84 11.30 0.32
N THR A 66 -7.61 11.09 1.39
CA THR A 66 -7.08 11.16 2.75
C THR A 66 -6.36 9.85 3.06
N ILE A 67 -5.07 9.92 3.34
CA ILE A 67 -4.28 8.79 3.81
C ILE A 67 -3.75 9.08 5.21
N GLN A 68 -3.84 8.07 6.07
CA GLN A 68 -3.09 8.04 7.31
C GLN A 68 -1.71 7.50 6.95
N LEU A 69 -0.70 8.35 6.99
CA LEU A 69 0.66 7.89 6.85
C LEU A 69 1.22 7.60 8.23
N SER A 70 1.65 6.36 8.44
CA SER A 70 2.59 6.01 9.51
C SER A 70 4.02 6.42 9.16
N GLN A 71 4.19 7.16 8.07
CA GLN A 71 5.45 7.42 7.40
C GLN A 71 5.56 8.86 6.87
N PRO A 72 6.73 9.53 6.93
CA PRO A 72 6.90 10.80 6.24
C PRO A 72 6.64 10.63 4.74
N PRO A 73 5.95 11.59 4.12
CA PRO A 73 5.61 11.49 2.70
C PRO A 73 6.89 11.62 1.88
N VAL A 74 7.26 10.56 1.16
CA VAL A 74 8.33 10.58 0.13
C VAL A 74 7.82 11.22 -1.16
N PHE A 75 6.50 11.22 -1.35
CA PHE A 75 5.85 11.77 -2.52
C PHE A 75 5.26 13.15 -2.21
N GLU A 76 5.21 14.01 -3.21
CA GLU A 76 4.54 15.30 -3.13
C GLU A 76 3.05 15.15 -2.80
N ASN A 77 2.40 16.26 -2.40
CA ASN A 77 0.96 16.29 -2.15
C ASN A 77 0.11 16.09 -3.42
N LYS A 78 0.74 16.03 -4.59
CA LYS A 78 0.14 15.73 -5.88
C LYS A 78 0.90 14.61 -6.55
N ILE A 79 0.21 13.55 -6.95
CA ILE A 79 0.83 12.36 -7.55
C ILE A 79 -0.03 11.84 -8.69
N SER A 80 0.58 11.42 -9.79
CA SER A 80 -0.14 10.69 -10.84
C SER A 80 -0.25 9.21 -10.50
N VAL A 81 -1.43 8.61 -10.74
CA VAL A 81 -1.59 7.15 -10.68
C VAL A 81 -0.61 6.46 -11.62
N THR A 82 -0.30 7.04 -12.78
CA THR A 82 0.67 6.48 -13.74
C THR A 82 2.06 6.33 -13.14
N ASP A 83 2.51 7.29 -12.33
CA ASP A 83 3.84 7.23 -11.70
C ASP A 83 3.89 6.10 -10.66
N LEU A 84 2.83 5.98 -9.85
CA LEU A 84 2.69 4.89 -8.89
C LEU A 84 2.63 3.52 -9.56
N LEU A 85 1.92 3.40 -10.70
CA LEU A 85 1.90 2.17 -11.49
C LEU A 85 3.25 1.85 -12.12
N THR A 86 4.05 2.86 -12.47
CA THR A 86 5.40 2.66 -12.99
C THR A 86 6.30 2.03 -11.92
N LEU A 87 6.22 2.50 -10.68
CA LEU A 87 6.93 1.90 -9.55
C LEU A 87 6.51 0.45 -9.29
N LEU A 88 5.20 0.16 -9.33
CA LEU A 88 4.69 -1.21 -9.19
C LEU A 88 5.16 -2.14 -10.31
N LYS A 89 5.17 -1.66 -11.56
CA LYS A 89 5.69 -2.42 -12.72
C LYS A 89 7.18 -2.71 -12.58
N ALA A 90 7.97 -1.76 -12.10
CA ALA A 90 9.38 -2.00 -11.81
C ALA A 90 9.57 -3.09 -10.75
N ARG A 91 8.73 -3.14 -9.71
CA ARG A 91 8.74 -4.24 -8.72
C ARG A 91 8.43 -5.60 -9.35
N ILE A 92 7.38 -5.68 -10.17
CA ILE A 92 7.02 -6.91 -10.89
C ILE A 92 8.22 -7.42 -11.69
N GLU A 93 8.90 -6.52 -12.41
CA GLU A 93 10.06 -6.87 -13.24
C GLU A 93 11.28 -7.32 -12.41
N SER A 94 11.54 -6.67 -11.27
CA SER A 94 12.56 -7.11 -10.29
C SER A 94 12.33 -8.55 -9.88
N ASN A 95 11.10 -8.88 -9.49
CA ASN A 95 10.77 -10.22 -9.00
C ASN A 95 10.93 -11.30 -10.06
N ARG A 96 10.56 -10.98 -11.32
CA ARG A 96 10.70 -11.89 -12.45
C ARG A 96 12.16 -12.19 -12.76
N THR A 97 12.99 -11.16 -12.81
CA THR A 97 14.38 -11.26 -13.24
C THR A 97 15.35 -11.60 -12.10
N GLY A 98 14.94 -11.40 -10.85
CA GLY A 98 15.81 -11.48 -9.67
C GLY A 98 16.82 -10.34 -9.56
N LYS A 99 16.75 -9.34 -10.44
CA LYS A 99 17.67 -8.19 -10.45
C LYS A 99 17.23 -7.16 -9.43
N GLU A 100 18.16 -6.71 -8.60
CA GLU A 100 17.98 -5.51 -7.78
C GLU A 100 17.63 -4.32 -8.67
N ASN A 101 16.71 -3.49 -8.19
CA ASN A 101 16.31 -2.28 -8.88
C ASN A 101 15.83 -1.23 -7.89
N GLN A 102 15.27 -0.14 -8.41
CA GLN A 102 14.80 0.98 -7.59
C GLN A 102 13.76 0.58 -6.52
N MET A 103 13.18 -0.63 -6.58
CA MET A 103 12.18 -1.15 -5.64
C MET A 103 12.66 -2.36 -4.80
N SER A 104 13.96 -2.68 -4.80
CA SER A 104 14.54 -3.67 -3.87
C SER A 104 14.88 -3.05 -2.51
N GLY A 105 14.87 -3.88 -1.45
CA GLY A 105 15.24 -3.46 -0.10
C GLY A 105 14.25 -2.47 0.53
N GLU A 106 14.79 -1.38 1.08
CA GLU A 106 14.11 -0.37 1.90
C GLU A 106 13.06 0.45 1.14
N VAL A 107 13.18 0.56 -0.20
CA VAL A 107 12.15 1.17 -1.05
C VAL A 107 10.89 0.28 -1.14
N GLY A 108 11.02 -1.03 -0.91
CA GLY A 108 9.91 -1.97 -0.77
C GLY A 108 8.99 -1.63 0.41
N ASP A 109 9.45 -0.88 1.41
CA ASP A 109 8.62 -0.43 2.52
C ASP A 109 7.62 0.67 2.12
N LEU A 110 7.86 1.39 1.02
CA LEU A 110 6.92 2.37 0.46
C LEU A 110 5.70 1.71 -0.18
N MET A 111 5.73 0.39 -0.41
CA MET A 111 4.61 -0.33 -1.02
C MET A 111 3.32 -0.17 -0.22
N GLN A 112 3.40 -0.07 1.11
CA GLN A 112 2.23 0.19 1.94
C GLN A 112 1.58 1.56 1.63
N ILE A 113 2.38 2.58 1.36
CA ILE A 113 1.89 3.91 0.95
C ILE A 113 1.26 3.81 -0.44
N ILE A 114 1.98 3.23 -1.40
CA ILE A 114 1.53 3.08 -2.79
C ILE A 114 0.18 2.34 -2.82
N PHE A 115 0.04 1.20 -2.14
CA PHE A 115 -1.23 0.47 -2.07
C PHE A 115 -2.32 1.25 -1.32
N SER A 116 -1.97 2.00 -0.28
CA SER A 116 -2.94 2.81 0.46
C SER A 116 -3.55 3.93 -0.37
N VAL A 117 -2.76 4.49 -1.28
CA VAL A 117 -3.17 5.51 -2.25
C VAL A 117 -3.96 4.87 -3.39
N LEU A 118 -3.40 3.85 -4.05
CA LEU A 118 -3.99 3.22 -5.23
C LEU A 118 -5.33 2.55 -4.95
N ARG A 119 -5.51 1.89 -3.80
CA ARG A 119 -6.79 1.27 -3.45
C ARG A 119 -7.95 2.27 -3.31
N LYS A 120 -7.63 3.55 -3.09
CA LYS A 120 -8.61 4.64 -2.98
C LYS A 120 -8.75 5.43 -4.29
N SER A 121 -7.93 5.13 -5.30
CA SER A 121 -7.89 5.89 -6.56
C SER A 121 -9.15 5.71 -7.42
N LYS A 122 -9.87 4.59 -7.25
CA LYS A 122 -10.99 4.18 -8.12
C LYS A 122 -10.62 4.13 -9.61
N ASP A 123 -9.33 4.01 -9.91
CA ASP A 123 -8.83 3.93 -11.28
C ASP A 123 -8.74 2.45 -11.72
N PRO A 124 -9.44 2.03 -12.79
CA PRO A 124 -9.46 0.64 -13.24
C PRO A 124 -8.07 0.16 -13.70
N ASP A 125 -7.20 1.08 -14.17
CA ASP A 125 -5.86 0.73 -14.68
C ASP A 125 -4.95 0.15 -13.60
N VAL A 126 -5.33 0.34 -12.34
CA VAL A 126 -4.63 -0.18 -11.17
C VAL A 126 -4.82 -1.69 -11.02
N ILE A 127 -6.01 -2.21 -11.33
CA ILE A 127 -6.40 -3.60 -11.09
C ILE A 127 -5.45 -4.61 -11.75
N PRO A 128 -5.11 -4.52 -13.06
CA PRO A 128 -4.24 -5.51 -13.70
C PRO A 128 -2.81 -5.50 -13.16
N VAL A 129 -2.32 -4.35 -12.68
CA VAL A 129 -0.99 -4.25 -12.08
C VAL A 129 -0.98 -4.86 -10.68
N ILE A 130 -1.98 -4.54 -9.84
CA ILE A 130 -2.12 -5.13 -8.51
C ILE A 130 -2.36 -6.65 -8.60
N GLY A 131 -3.14 -7.12 -9.58
CA GLY A 131 -3.37 -8.54 -9.81
C GLY A 131 -2.09 -9.32 -10.07
N GLN A 132 -1.15 -8.76 -10.84
CA GLN A 132 0.16 -9.39 -11.09
C GLN A 132 1.04 -9.47 -9.84
N LEU A 133 0.86 -8.56 -8.88
CA LEU A 133 1.62 -8.57 -7.62
C LEU A 133 1.15 -9.65 -6.63
N LEU A 134 0.05 -10.36 -6.92
CA LEU A 134 -0.34 -11.54 -6.15
C LEU A 134 0.65 -12.70 -6.30
N ASP A 135 1.46 -12.71 -7.36
CA ASP A 135 2.55 -13.67 -7.61
C ASP A 135 3.92 -13.18 -7.08
N ASP A 136 3.96 -12.11 -6.27
CA ASP A 136 5.22 -11.61 -5.68
C ASP A 136 5.82 -12.64 -4.70
N ARG A 137 7.15 -12.73 -4.66
CA ARG A 137 7.88 -13.61 -3.73
C ARG A 137 7.73 -13.18 -2.27
N SER A 138 7.43 -11.91 -2.03
CA SER A 138 7.23 -11.34 -0.70
C SER A 138 5.79 -11.53 -0.23
N GLU A 139 5.59 -12.34 0.83
CA GLU A 139 4.28 -12.49 1.48
C GLU A 139 3.64 -11.14 1.84
N ARG A 140 4.45 -10.14 2.23
CA ARG A 140 3.95 -8.79 2.54
C ARG A 140 3.32 -8.12 1.32
N ILE A 141 3.93 -8.26 0.14
CA ILE A 141 3.43 -7.64 -1.09
C ILE A 141 2.17 -8.36 -1.56
N VAL A 142 2.16 -9.69 -1.50
CA VAL A 142 0.96 -10.49 -1.78
C VAL A 142 -0.20 -10.03 -0.89
N PHE A 143 0.04 -9.90 0.42
CA PHE A 143 -0.94 -9.43 1.39
C PHE A 143 -1.50 -8.03 1.06
N LEU A 144 -0.62 -7.07 0.80
CA LEU A 144 -1.00 -5.69 0.47
C LEU A 144 -1.80 -5.64 -0.84
N SER A 145 -1.38 -6.41 -1.85
CA SER A 145 -2.04 -6.49 -3.16
C SER A 145 -3.46 -7.03 -3.02
N SER A 146 -3.63 -8.15 -2.31
CA SER A 146 -4.94 -8.73 -2.12
C SER A 146 -5.86 -7.81 -1.30
N GLY A 147 -5.33 -7.16 -0.25
CA GLY A 147 -6.09 -6.17 0.53
C GLY A 147 -6.51 -4.95 -0.30
N ALA A 148 -5.68 -4.50 -1.24
CA ALA A 148 -6.02 -3.42 -2.16
C ALA A 148 -7.15 -3.82 -3.12
N LEU A 149 -7.11 -5.02 -3.71
CA LEU A 149 -8.18 -5.53 -4.58
C LEU A 149 -9.52 -5.61 -3.84
N GLN A 150 -9.52 -6.07 -2.59
CA GLN A 150 -10.75 -6.11 -1.79
C GLN A 150 -11.36 -4.71 -1.58
N VAL A 151 -10.51 -3.71 -1.28
CA VAL A 151 -10.98 -2.33 -1.08
C VAL A 151 -11.50 -1.73 -2.39
N ILE A 152 -10.84 -2.02 -3.52
CA ILE A 152 -11.27 -1.59 -4.85
C ILE A 152 -12.62 -2.23 -5.21
N ALA A 153 -12.78 -3.54 -5.01
CA ALA A 153 -14.03 -4.25 -5.29
C ALA A 153 -15.21 -3.68 -4.48
N LYS A 154 -14.97 -3.31 -3.21
CA LYS A 154 -16.00 -2.69 -2.34
C LYS A 154 -16.34 -1.25 -2.72
N SER A 155 -15.58 -0.61 -3.63
CA SER A 155 -15.73 0.81 -3.93
C SER A 155 -16.79 1.13 -4.99
N SER A 156 -17.06 0.21 -5.92
CA SER A 156 -18.13 0.33 -6.92
C SER A 156 -18.41 -1.02 -7.59
N LYS A 157 -19.63 -1.22 -8.11
CA LYS A 157 -20.01 -2.44 -8.84
C LYS A 157 -19.20 -2.63 -10.13
N GLU A 158 -18.88 -1.54 -10.82
CA GLU A 158 -18.06 -1.56 -12.04
C GLU A 158 -16.66 -2.11 -11.75
N LEU A 159 -15.99 -1.57 -10.73
CA LEU A 159 -14.65 -2.02 -10.34
C LEU A 159 -14.68 -3.41 -9.71
N GLN A 160 -15.76 -3.78 -9.02
CA GLN A 160 -15.97 -5.15 -8.56
C GLN A 160 -15.89 -6.12 -9.74
N PHE A 161 -16.67 -5.88 -10.81
CA PHE A 161 -16.66 -6.76 -11.99
C PHE A 161 -15.26 -6.92 -12.61
N GLU A 162 -14.45 -5.86 -12.63
CA GLU A 162 -13.06 -5.95 -13.11
C GLU A 162 -12.15 -6.72 -12.15
N VAL A 163 -12.29 -6.53 -10.83
CA VAL A 163 -11.52 -7.27 -9.81
C VAL A 163 -11.86 -8.77 -9.85
N GLU A 164 -13.11 -9.15 -10.10
CA GLU A 164 -13.55 -10.56 -10.20
C GLU A 164 -12.95 -11.32 -11.40
N LYS A 165 -12.28 -10.62 -12.33
CA LYS A 165 -11.51 -11.24 -13.41
C LYS A 165 -10.09 -11.63 -12.96
N VAL A 166 -9.62 -11.13 -11.82
CA VAL A 166 -8.30 -11.44 -11.29
C VAL A 166 -8.28 -12.87 -10.74
N ILE A 167 -7.32 -13.65 -11.19
CA ILE A 167 -7.11 -15.02 -10.72
C ILE A 167 -6.10 -15.00 -9.58
N PHE A 168 -6.48 -15.54 -8.42
CA PHE A 168 -5.62 -15.63 -7.25
C PHE A 168 -4.70 -16.85 -7.36
N PRO A 169 -3.38 -16.66 -7.27
CA PRO A 169 -2.45 -17.77 -7.20
C PRO A 169 -2.54 -18.47 -5.85
N LYS A 170 -2.09 -19.74 -5.82
CA LYS A 170 -2.09 -20.56 -4.61
C LYS A 170 -1.35 -19.92 -3.43
N THR A 171 -0.24 -19.25 -3.71
CA THR A 171 0.54 -18.52 -2.71
C THR A 171 -0.30 -17.47 -1.97
N ALA A 172 -1.15 -16.72 -2.69
CA ALA A 172 -2.05 -15.76 -2.08
C ALA A 172 -3.11 -16.45 -1.21
N ILE A 173 -3.65 -17.59 -1.66
CA ILE A 173 -4.67 -18.35 -0.92
C ILE A 173 -4.12 -18.92 0.38
N GLU A 174 -2.92 -19.51 0.34
CA GLU A 174 -2.27 -20.06 1.53
C GLU A 174 -1.96 -18.95 2.54
N LEU A 175 -1.62 -17.75 2.08
CA LEU A 175 -1.42 -16.60 2.95
C LEU A 175 -2.71 -16.18 3.67
N TYR A 176 -3.86 -16.25 3.00
CA TYR A 176 -5.17 -15.97 3.62
C TYR A 176 -5.48 -16.98 4.72
N LYS A 177 -5.31 -18.27 4.42
CA LYS A 177 -5.49 -19.35 5.40
C LYS A 177 -4.58 -19.17 6.61
N LYS A 178 -3.28 -18.93 6.38
CA LYS A 178 -2.26 -18.69 7.42
C LYS A 178 -2.62 -17.53 8.34
N ARG A 179 -3.30 -16.50 7.81
CA ARG A 179 -3.71 -15.30 8.57
C ARG A 179 -5.14 -15.36 9.11
N ALA A 180 -5.85 -16.49 8.92
CA ALA A 180 -7.26 -16.65 9.28
C ALA A 180 -8.16 -15.54 8.69
N ILE A 181 -7.86 -15.12 7.45
CA ILE A 181 -8.65 -14.14 6.70
C ILE A 181 -9.50 -14.91 5.71
N GLU A 182 -10.80 -14.63 5.71
CA GLU A 182 -11.72 -15.19 4.72
C GLU A 182 -11.38 -14.68 3.32
N LEU A 183 -11.31 -15.62 2.37
CA LEU A 183 -11.22 -15.28 0.96
C LEU A 183 -12.55 -14.65 0.53
N PRO A 184 -12.52 -13.58 -0.27
CA PRO A 184 -13.74 -13.04 -0.84
C PRO A 184 -14.45 -14.11 -1.68
N GLU A 185 -15.78 -14.21 -1.59
CA GLU A 185 -16.58 -15.22 -2.30
C GLU A 185 -16.38 -15.21 -3.81
N TRP A 186 -16.02 -14.05 -4.36
CA TRP A 186 -15.78 -13.84 -5.77
C TRP A 186 -14.36 -14.16 -6.24
N ALA A 187 -13.45 -14.51 -5.33
CA ALA A 187 -12.05 -14.78 -5.66
C ALA A 187 -11.93 -16.09 -6.46
N LYS A 188 -11.51 -15.98 -7.72
CA LYS A 188 -11.22 -17.14 -8.57
C LYS A 188 -9.83 -17.68 -8.26
N ILE A 189 -9.72 -18.99 -8.13
CA ILE A 189 -8.47 -19.67 -7.77
C ILE A 189 -7.80 -20.20 -9.04
N LYS A 190 -6.48 -20.03 -9.15
CA LYS A 190 -5.70 -20.73 -10.18
C LYS A 190 -5.71 -22.23 -9.87
N GLU A 191 -6.45 -23.00 -10.66
CA GLU A 191 -6.40 -24.47 -10.61
C GLU A 191 -5.03 -24.96 -11.11
N ASP A 192 -4.50 -26.03 -10.50
CA ASP A 192 -3.26 -26.65 -10.98
C ASP A 192 -3.57 -27.40 -12.28
N SER A 193 -2.90 -27.00 -13.35
CA SER A 193 -2.74 -27.79 -14.58
C SER A 193 -1.36 -28.42 -14.59
#